data_AF-A0A4R1UXA6-F1
#
_entry.id   AF-A0A4R1UXA6-F1
#
_cell.length_a   1.000
_cell.length_b   1.000
_cell.length_c   1.000
_cell.angle_alpha   90.00
_cell.angle_beta   90.00
_cell.angle_gamma   90.00
#
_symmetry.space_group_name_H-M   'P 1'
#
loop_
_entity.id
_entity.type
_entity.pdbx_description
1 polymer ?
#
loop_
_entity_poly.entity_id
_entity_poly.type
_entity_poly.pdbx_seq_one_letter_code
_entity_poly.pdbx_strand_id
1 'polypeptide(L)'
;MHDEPEIEMVAMLSASLALVKPAGMTSKEAEDWLDAAFDALAHLPLHIFRDGIRAARLTCDHPSKIVPAVVAATKDALAWHNRPKHPPVLRLVAPEGPAHHEPLPHPDTLMPSLKRIGLKEGWIVDGPNGLEWSQEKSA
;
A
#
# COMPACT_ATOMS: atom_id res chain seq x y z
N MET A 1 -26.30 -2.01 6.70
CA MET A 1 -25.37 -3.02 6.12
C MET A 1 -23.97 -2.81 6.70
N HIS A 2 -23.87 -2.76 8.03
CA HIS A 2 -22.59 -2.70 8.77
C HIS A 2 -22.41 -3.93 9.67
N ASP A 3 -23.38 -4.85 9.66
CA ASP A 3 -23.44 -6.00 10.58
C ASP A 3 -22.66 -7.21 10.07
N GLU A 4 -22.30 -7.24 8.78
CA GLU A 4 -21.60 -8.39 8.17
C GLU A 4 -20.26 -8.74 8.86
N PRO A 5 -19.34 -7.79 9.15
CA PRO A 5 -18.12 -8.11 9.89
C PRO A 5 -18.39 -8.53 11.33
N GLU A 6 -19.37 -7.91 12.00
CA GLU A 6 -19.73 -8.22 13.38
C GLU A 6 -20.32 -9.63 13.52
N ILE A 7 -21.25 -10.00 12.64
CA ILE A 7 -21.82 -11.35 12.55
C ILE A 7 -20.70 -12.38 12.38
N GLU A 8 -19.73 -12.10 11.51
CA GLU A 8 -18.59 -13.01 11.30
C GLU A 8 -17.72 -13.13 12.56
N MET A 9 -17.42 -12.01 13.22
CA MET A 9 -16.62 -11.99 14.44
C MET A 9 -17.30 -12.77 15.58
N VAL A 10 -18.60 -12.54 15.78
CA VAL A 10 -19.41 -13.24 16.79
C VAL A 10 -19.45 -14.73 16.50
N ALA A 11 -19.67 -15.14 15.24
CA ALA A 11 -19.69 -16.55 14.85
C ALA A 11 -18.33 -17.24 15.10
N MET A 12 -17.22 -16.58 14.73
CA MET A 12 -15.87 -17.10 14.96
C MET A 12 -15.53 -17.21 16.45
N LEU A 13 -15.89 -16.19 17.24
CA LEU A 13 -15.63 -16.16 18.68
C LEU A 13 -16.45 -17.21 19.41
N SER A 14 -17.76 -17.29 19.13
CA SER A 14 -18.66 -18.30 19.69
C SER A 14 -18.13 -19.72 19.46
N ALA A 15 -17.73 -20.03 18.22
CA ALA A 15 -17.15 -21.34 17.91
C ALA A 15 -15.81 -21.60 18.61
N SER A 16 -15.05 -20.56 18.96
CA SER A 16 -13.80 -20.71 19.71
C SER A 16 -14.04 -20.89 21.21
N LEU A 17 -14.97 -20.13 21.79
CA LEU A 17 -15.37 -20.24 23.19
C LEU A 17 -15.99 -21.61 23.49
N ALA A 18 -16.74 -22.17 22.53
CA ALA A 18 -17.31 -23.51 22.63
C ALA A 18 -16.25 -24.60 22.89
N LEU A 19 -15.02 -24.45 22.38
CA LEU A 19 -13.93 -25.41 22.58
C LEU A 19 -13.42 -25.45 24.02
N VAL A 20 -13.56 -24.33 24.73
CA VAL A 20 -13.03 -24.13 26.08
C VAL A 20 -14.15 -23.88 27.09
N LYS A 21 -15.41 -24.19 26.73
CA LYS A 21 -16.57 -23.95 27.58
C LYS A 21 -16.48 -24.77 28.88
N PRO A 22 -16.56 -24.13 30.07
CA PRO A 22 -16.60 -24.86 31.34
C PRO A 22 -17.80 -25.82 31.44
N ALA A 23 -17.58 -26.97 32.07
CA ALA A 23 -18.66 -27.88 32.44
C ALA A 23 -19.61 -27.20 33.45
N GLY A 24 -20.92 -27.38 33.26
CA GLY A 24 -21.94 -26.80 34.14
C GLY A 24 -22.33 -25.34 33.83
N MET A 25 -21.66 -24.68 32.88
CA MET A 25 -22.01 -23.33 32.45
C MET A 25 -23.35 -23.33 31.69
N THR A 26 -24.29 -22.54 32.19
CA THR A 26 -25.63 -22.34 31.61
C THR A 26 -25.56 -21.63 30.26
N SER A 27 -26.67 -21.62 29.50
CA SER A 27 -26.72 -20.86 28.24
C SER A 27 -26.59 -19.36 28.47
N LYS A 28 -27.21 -18.81 29.51
CA LYS A 28 -27.14 -17.38 29.83
C LYS A 28 -25.71 -16.94 30.17
N GLU A 29 -25.01 -17.72 30.99
CA GLU A 29 -23.61 -17.45 31.32
C GLU A 29 -22.70 -17.55 30.10
N ALA A 30 -23.01 -18.44 29.16
CA ALA A 30 -22.25 -18.55 27.90
C ALA A 30 -22.49 -17.35 26.98
N GLU A 31 -23.72 -16.81 26.93
CA GLU A 31 -24.04 -15.57 26.23
C GLU A 31 -23.31 -14.38 26.86
N ASP A 32 -23.42 -14.20 28.19
CA ASP A 32 -22.73 -13.12 28.91
C ASP A 32 -21.21 -13.16 28.69
N TRP A 33 -20.65 -14.37 28.63
CA TRP A 33 -19.25 -14.57 28.36
C TRP A 33 -18.87 -14.24 26.91
N LEU A 34 -19.70 -14.60 25.93
CA LEU A 34 -19.50 -14.23 24.53
C LEU A 34 -19.55 -12.71 24.35
N ASP A 35 -20.54 -12.04 24.94
CA ASP A 35 -20.71 -10.59 24.86
C ASP A 35 -19.50 -9.88 25.47
N ALA A 36 -19.09 -10.27 26.69
CA ALA A 36 -17.92 -9.70 27.34
C ALA A 36 -16.61 -9.93 26.57
N ALA A 37 -16.45 -11.12 25.96
CA ALA A 37 -15.29 -11.42 25.14
C ALA A 37 -15.29 -10.64 23.82
N PHE A 38 -16.48 -10.43 23.22
CA PHE A 38 -16.63 -9.67 21.98
C PHE A 38 -16.31 -8.19 22.22
N ASP A 39 -16.88 -7.58 23.25
CA ASP A 39 -16.61 -6.19 23.64
C ASP A 39 -15.12 -5.93 23.86
N ALA A 40 -14.43 -6.86 24.53
CA ALA A 40 -12.99 -6.76 24.76
C ALA A 40 -12.17 -6.75 23.46
N LEU A 41 -12.69 -7.33 22.38
CA LEU A 41 -12.02 -7.50 21.08
C LEU A 41 -12.62 -6.60 19.98
N ALA A 42 -13.68 -5.84 20.25
CA ALA A 42 -14.44 -5.05 19.26
C ALA A 42 -13.60 -3.97 18.57
N HIS A 43 -12.48 -3.55 19.18
CA HIS A 43 -11.54 -2.59 18.61
C HIS A 43 -10.65 -3.18 17.50
N LEU A 44 -10.66 -4.51 17.31
CA LEU A 44 -9.84 -5.18 16.31
C LEU A 44 -10.51 -5.16 14.94
N PRO A 45 -9.81 -4.73 13.87
CA PRO A 45 -10.28 -4.93 12.50
C PRO A 45 -10.49 -6.41 12.19
N LEU A 46 -11.55 -6.75 11.43
CA LEU A 46 -11.94 -8.13 11.12
C LEU A 46 -10.77 -9.02 10.65
N HIS A 47 -9.92 -8.53 9.74
CA HIS A 47 -8.80 -9.31 9.22
C HIS A 47 -7.77 -9.66 10.32
N ILE A 48 -7.50 -8.74 11.24
CA ILE A 48 -6.61 -8.95 12.38
C ILE A 48 -7.27 -9.88 13.41
N PHE A 49 -8.55 -9.67 13.67
CA PHE A 49 -9.35 -10.51 14.56
C PHE A 49 -9.35 -11.98 14.10
N ARG A 50 -9.55 -12.23 12.80
CA ARG A 50 -9.57 -13.57 12.20
C ARG A 50 -8.26 -14.32 12.44
N ASP A 51 -7.13 -13.63 12.25
CA ASP A 51 -5.81 -14.22 12.50
C ASP A 51 -5.56 -14.47 13.99
N GLY A 52 -5.99 -13.54 14.85
CA GLY A 52 -5.93 -13.69 16.30
C GLY A 52 -6.73 -14.88 16.83
N ILE A 53 -7.96 -15.05 16.36
CA ILE A 53 -8.81 -16.20 16.69
C ILE A 53 -8.18 -17.51 16.23
N ARG A 54 -7.65 -17.55 14.99
CA ARG A 54 -6.97 -18.74 14.47
C ARG A 54 -5.78 -19.12 15.36
N ALA A 55 -4.96 -18.16 15.75
CA ALA A 55 -3.82 -18.40 16.63
C ALA A 55 -4.26 -18.87 18.03
N ALA A 56 -5.28 -18.22 18.62
CA ALA A 56 -5.80 -18.58 19.93
C ALA A 56 -6.35 -20.02 19.97
N ARG A 57 -7.04 -20.47 18.92
CA ARG A 57 -7.55 -21.86 18.84
C ARG A 57 -6.47 -22.94 18.88
N LEU A 58 -5.22 -22.61 18.51
CA LEU A 58 -4.12 -23.57 18.52
C LEU A 58 -3.47 -23.72 19.89
N THR A 59 -3.63 -22.73 20.77
CA THR A 59 -2.86 -22.63 22.02
C THR A 59 -3.71 -22.52 23.28
N CYS A 60 -4.98 -22.11 23.15
CA CYS A 60 -5.85 -21.87 24.28
C CYS A 60 -6.46 -23.17 24.80
N ASP A 61 -6.10 -23.54 26.02
CA ASP A 61 -6.57 -24.72 26.74
C ASP A 61 -7.54 -24.38 27.88
N HIS A 62 -7.74 -23.09 28.17
CA HIS A 62 -8.52 -22.63 29.30
C HIS A 62 -9.44 -21.45 28.93
N PRO A 63 -10.71 -21.43 29.39
CA PRO A 63 -11.68 -20.39 29.03
C PRO A 63 -11.21 -18.96 29.32
N SER A 64 -10.51 -18.73 30.43
CA SER A 64 -9.97 -17.40 30.78
C SER A 64 -8.78 -16.94 29.93
N LYS A 65 -8.24 -17.80 29.06
CA LYS A 65 -7.03 -17.51 28.27
C LYS A 65 -7.30 -17.12 26.83
N ILE A 66 -8.53 -17.29 26.34
CA ILE A 66 -8.85 -17.07 24.93
C ILE A 66 -8.68 -15.59 24.52
N VAL A 67 -9.25 -14.65 25.27
CA VAL A 67 -9.11 -13.20 24.99
C VAL A 67 -7.65 -12.76 25.12
N PRO A 68 -6.91 -13.08 26.21
CA PRO A 68 -5.48 -12.79 26.28
C PRO A 68 -4.66 -13.38 25.12
N ALA A 69 -4.97 -14.60 24.67
CA ALA A 69 -4.28 -15.23 23.55
C ALA A 69 -4.53 -14.50 22.23
N VAL A 70 -5.78 -14.08 21.96
CA VAL A 70 -6.11 -13.26 20.79
C VAL A 70 -5.33 -11.95 20.85
N VAL A 71 -5.41 -11.21 21.96
CA VAL A 71 -4.74 -9.91 22.12
C VAL A 71 -3.23 -10.02 21.95
N ALA A 72 -2.62 -11.07 22.51
CA ALA A 72 -1.19 -11.33 22.36
C ALA A 72 -0.81 -11.61 20.90
N ALA A 73 -1.61 -12.42 20.19
CA ALA A 73 -1.37 -12.77 18.80
C ALA A 73 -1.56 -11.57 17.84
N THR A 74 -2.47 -10.64 18.16
CA THR A 74 -2.81 -9.52 17.28
C THR A 74 -2.01 -8.25 17.53
N LYS A 75 -1.26 -8.18 18.63
CA LYS A 75 -0.61 -6.95 19.11
C LYS A 75 0.22 -6.24 18.03
N ASP A 76 1.09 -6.96 17.35
CA ASP A 76 2.00 -6.38 16.36
C ASP A 76 1.27 -5.98 15.07
N ALA A 77 0.32 -6.81 14.63
CA ALA A 77 -0.52 -6.51 13.47
C ALA A 77 -1.37 -5.25 13.71
N LEU A 78 -1.95 -5.10 14.90
CA LEU A 78 -2.72 -3.92 15.28
C LEU A 78 -1.84 -2.67 15.37
N ALA A 79 -0.64 -2.80 15.96
CA ALA A 79 0.34 -1.72 16.01
C ALA A 79 0.75 -1.25 14.61
N TRP A 80 0.97 -2.20 13.69
CA TRP A 80 1.25 -1.89 12.28
C TRP A 80 0.07 -1.23 11.58
N HIS A 81 -1.15 -1.74 11.81
CA HIS A 81 -2.38 -1.22 11.23
C HIS A 81 -2.63 0.25 11.61
N ASN A 82 -2.39 0.59 12.87
CA ASN A 82 -2.61 1.92 13.41
C ASN A 82 -1.42 2.88 13.18
N ARG A 83 -0.31 2.39 12.62
CA ARG A 83 0.86 3.21 12.35
C ARG A 83 0.52 4.33 11.36
N PRO A 84 0.88 5.59 11.63
CA PRO A 84 0.77 6.68 10.66
C PRO A 84 1.53 6.33 9.38
N LYS A 85 0.81 6.19 8.26
CA LYS A 85 1.40 5.93 6.95
C LYS A 85 1.85 7.26 6.38
N HIS A 86 3.09 7.63 6.66
CA HIS A 86 3.70 8.77 5.96
C HIS A 86 3.80 8.40 4.47
N PRO A 87 3.19 9.18 3.56
CA PRO A 87 3.42 8.95 2.15
C PRO A 87 4.93 9.04 1.90
N PRO A 88 5.53 8.07 1.17
CA PRO A 88 6.94 8.20 0.82
C PRO A 88 7.10 9.54 0.11
N VAL A 89 8.01 10.38 0.61
CA VAL A 89 8.40 11.58 -0.13
C VAL A 89 9.16 11.08 -1.34
N LEU A 90 8.44 10.82 -2.43
CA LEU A 90 9.00 10.51 -3.72
C LEU A 90 9.73 11.78 -4.18
N ARG A 91 11.01 11.90 -3.84
CA ARG A 91 11.90 12.85 -4.49
C ARG A 91 12.13 12.30 -5.89
N LEU A 92 11.37 12.83 -6.85
CA LEU A 92 11.71 12.71 -8.26
C LEU A 92 13.05 13.43 -8.45
N VAL A 93 14.15 12.68 -8.35
CA VAL A 93 15.46 13.14 -8.79
C VAL A 93 15.43 13.03 -10.31
N ALA A 94 15.47 14.17 -11.00
CA ALA A 94 15.68 14.14 -12.45
C ALA A 94 16.99 13.38 -12.70
N PRO A 95 17.00 12.35 -13.55
CA PRO A 95 18.25 11.67 -13.89
C PRO A 95 19.22 12.73 -14.39
N GLU A 96 20.47 12.68 -13.93
CA GLU A 96 21.52 13.54 -14.47
C GLU A 96 21.58 13.29 -15.98
N GLY A 97 21.07 14.25 -16.76
CA GLY A 97 21.08 14.15 -18.22
C GLY A 97 22.52 14.01 -18.68
N PRO A 98 22.80 13.19 -19.70
CA PRO A 98 24.16 13.04 -20.18
C PRO A 98 24.65 14.41 -20.68
N ALA A 99 25.74 14.90 -20.10
CA ALA A 99 26.42 16.11 -20.53
C ALA A 99 27.17 15.86 -21.86
N HIS A 100 26.46 15.52 -22.94
CA HIS A 100 27.05 15.42 -24.26
C HIS A 100 27.05 16.79 -24.93
N HIS A 101 28.16 17.51 -24.77
CA HIS A 101 28.52 18.69 -25.56
C HIS A 101 29.12 18.28 -26.92
N GLU A 102 28.54 17.30 -27.63
CA GLU A 102 28.92 17.13 -29.03
C GLU A 102 28.31 18.29 -29.83
N PRO A 103 29.13 19.05 -30.58
CA PRO A 103 28.59 20.10 -31.44
C PRO A 103 27.65 19.45 -32.45
N LEU A 104 26.49 20.07 -32.68
CA LEU A 104 25.55 19.61 -33.68
C LEU A 104 26.27 19.38 -35.02
N PRO A 105 25.99 18.28 -35.72
CA PRO A 105 26.62 18.03 -37.01
C PRO A 105 26.35 19.21 -37.96
N HIS A 106 27.31 19.53 -38.83
CA HIS A 106 27.14 20.59 -39.81
C HIS A 106 25.87 20.33 -40.65
N PRO A 107 25.01 21.34 -40.90
CA PRO A 107 23.74 21.15 -41.60
C PRO A 107 23.88 20.47 -42.97
N ASP A 108 25.03 20.67 -43.63
CA ASP A 108 25.33 20.05 -44.93
C ASP A 108 25.52 18.53 -44.88
N THR A 109 25.84 17.94 -43.73
CA THR A 109 25.97 16.48 -43.58
C THR A 109 24.64 15.80 -43.27
N LEU A 110 23.56 16.56 -43.08
CA LEU A 110 22.25 16.03 -42.76
C LEU A 110 21.60 15.33 -43.97
N MET A 111 20.72 14.37 -43.66
CA MET A 111 19.89 13.74 -44.68
C MET A 111 18.99 14.77 -45.39
N PRO A 112 18.65 14.58 -46.68
CA PRO A 112 17.83 15.55 -47.44
C PRO A 112 16.46 15.86 -46.81
N SER A 113 15.87 14.88 -46.11
CA SER A 113 14.62 15.06 -45.36
C SER A 113 14.78 16.04 -44.19
N LEU A 114 15.88 15.94 -43.45
CA LEU A 114 16.17 16.79 -42.30
C LEU A 114 16.54 18.22 -42.73
N LYS A 115 17.28 18.36 -43.84
CA LYS A 115 17.55 19.68 -44.44
C LYS A 115 16.26 20.42 -44.79
N ARG A 116 15.31 19.71 -45.43
CA ARG A 116 14.01 20.28 -45.82
C ARG A 116 13.18 20.71 -44.62
N ILE A 117 13.19 19.93 -43.55
CA ILE A 117 12.47 20.26 -42.32
C ILE A 117 13.14 21.45 -41.62
N GLY A 118 14.47 21.43 -41.47
CA GLY A 118 15.20 22.52 -40.83
C GLY A 118 15.08 23.86 -41.57
N LEU A 119 15.07 23.85 -42.90
CA LEU A 119 14.82 25.06 -43.72
C LEU A 119 13.38 25.55 -43.59
N LYS A 120 12.41 24.65 -43.45
CA LYS A 120 10.98 25.00 -43.30
C LYS A 120 10.70 25.59 -41.91
N GLU A 121 11.27 24.99 -40.86
CA GLU A 121 11.05 25.38 -39.46
C GLU A 121 12.02 26.48 -39.00
N GLY A 122 12.90 26.97 -39.89
CA GLY A 122 13.81 28.09 -39.61
C GLY A 122 15.03 27.74 -38.75
N TRP A 123 15.32 26.47 -38.55
CA TRP A 123 16.49 26.00 -37.78
C TRP A 123 17.78 26.05 -38.58
N ILE A 124 17.68 25.99 -39.91
CA ILE A 124 18.81 26.05 -40.85
C ILE A 124 18.56 27.24 -41.78
N VAL A 125 19.59 28.04 -42.01
CA VAL A 125 19.57 29.20 -42.90
C VAL A 125 20.63 29.08 -43.99
N ASP A 126 20.40 29.71 -45.14
CA ASP A 126 21.38 29.75 -46.22
C ASP A 126 22.40 30.87 -45.95
N GLY A 127 23.60 30.48 -45.55
CA GLY A 127 24.69 31.37 -45.19
C GLY A 127 25.68 31.58 -46.34
N PRO A 128 26.64 32.50 -46.19
CA PRO A 128 27.63 32.79 -47.23
C PRO A 128 28.56 31.60 -47.55
N ASN A 129 28.66 30.61 -46.66
CA ASN A 129 29.51 29.43 -46.80
C ASN A 129 28.72 28.10 -46.91
N GLY A 130 27.40 28.15 -47.10
CA GLY A 130 26.53 26.96 -47.14
C GLY A 130 25.45 26.99 -46.06
N LEU A 131 24.86 25.83 -45.75
CA LEU A 131 23.78 25.73 -44.78
C LEU A 131 24.31 25.87 -43.34
N GLU A 132 23.80 26.84 -42.59
CA GLU A 132 24.21 27.15 -41.23
C GLU A 132 23.05 27.00 -40.23
N TRP A 133 23.35 26.63 -38.98
CA TRP A 133 22.34 26.59 -37.92
C TRP A 133 21.93 28.01 -37.53
N SER A 134 20.62 28.27 -37.46
CA SER A 134 20.09 29.55 -36.99
C SER A 134 20.51 29.79 -35.53
N GLN A 135 21.16 30.92 -35.26
CA GLN A 135 21.55 31.33 -33.90
C GLN A 135 20.44 32.05 -33.14
N GLU A 136 19.22 32.11 -33.68
CA GLU A 136 18.07 32.61 -32.92
C GLU A 136 17.74 31.63 -31.79
N LYS A 137 18.36 31.90 -30.63
CA LYS A 137 17.96 31.38 -29.33
C LYS A 137 16.44 31.54 -29.22
N SER A 138 15.72 30.43 -29.27
CA SER A 138 14.36 30.38 -28.75
C SER A 138 14.44 30.76 -27.27
N ALA A 139 13.94 31.95 -26.95
CA ALA A 139 13.72 32.44 -25.60
C ALA A 139 12.57 31.67 -24.93
#